data_AF-A0A7Y4QWP6-F1
#
_entry.id   AF-A0A7Y4QWP6-F1
#
_cell.length_a   1.000
_cell.length_b   1.000
_cell.length_c   1.000
_cell.angle_alpha   90.00
_cell.angle_beta   90.00
_cell.angle_gamma   90.00
#
_symmetry.space_group_name_H-M   'P 1'
#
loop_
_entity.id
_entity.type
_entity.pdbx_description
1 polymer ?
#
loop_
_entity_poly.entity_id
_entity_poly.type
_entity_poly.pdbx_seq_one_letter_code
_entity_poly.pdbx_strand_id
1 'polypeptide(L)'
;MKNITIAFLLFVAIKFTSFAVPGDTTWVTAFNQSYHNWATVNYSTVTFPDTTNHYEKILMKYTIGCPAAGCDPWDRLGWIKLYTDTATGQGYEIGRVVTPYNIVGGGYPGTCTFWIDVTDYMPLLHDTQILGNYIESWIGGTRGWLTTIEFAFIEGEAYYKPFKVINLWQDHYIVYGDTADPHENYLQPMRVYIDPQTVKVKGRMIATGHGQGNSHNAAEFSVKYHQLVVNSDSLTHNLWRQNCGLNPCSPQGGTWQFARAGWCPGADVIPWDLDITTLVTIGDSSTVDYNIEPYVNLCRPTNPNCVNGVTCADCNYNSTGHTEPNYNFEGQLILYRLNPAIGINNQGNIAPALFSLQQNYPNPFNPVTKIKFTLQKYSHVIIKVFASDGTEVAVLVNKDMKNGEYEIDFDGKNLASGVYFYQMEAKDFKVTKKMLILK
;
A
#
# COMPACT_ATOMS: atom_id res chain seq x y z
N MET A 1 -0.20 -66.21 -7.62
CA MET A 1 -1.14 -65.11 -7.92
C MET A 1 -1.33 -64.32 -6.64
N LYS A 2 -0.61 -63.19 -6.49
CA LYS A 2 -0.67 -62.30 -5.33
C LYS A 2 -1.53 -61.09 -5.72
N ASN A 3 -2.67 -60.91 -5.04
CA ASN A 3 -3.51 -59.73 -5.20
C ASN A 3 -2.86 -58.55 -4.47
N ILE A 4 -2.50 -57.51 -5.23
CA ILE A 4 -2.04 -56.22 -4.71
C ILE A 4 -3.27 -55.33 -4.58
N THR A 5 -3.70 -55.04 -3.35
CA THR A 5 -4.73 -54.05 -3.06
C THR A 5 -4.05 -52.69 -2.97
N ILE A 6 -4.23 -51.85 -3.99
CA ILE A 6 -3.77 -50.46 -4.00
C ILE A 6 -4.77 -49.64 -3.18
N ALA A 7 -4.36 -49.23 -1.97
CA ALA A 7 -5.11 -48.24 -1.18
C ALA A 7 -4.81 -46.83 -1.71
N PHE A 8 -5.79 -46.23 -2.38
CA PHE A 8 -5.77 -44.81 -2.74
C PHE A 8 -5.95 -43.98 -1.46
N LEU A 9 -4.86 -43.43 -0.91
CA LEU A 9 -4.90 -42.44 0.15
C LEU A 9 -5.28 -41.09 -0.46
N LEU A 10 -6.55 -40.70 -0.26
CA LEU A 10 -7.09 -39.41 -0.62
C LEU A 10 -6.41 -38.33 0.25
N PHE A 11 -5.46 -37.58 -0.31
CA PHE A 11 -4.91 -36.39 0.34
C PHE A 11 -5.99 -35.31 0.36
N VAL A 12 -6.72 -35.18 1.47
CA VAL A 12 -7.54 -33.99 1.73
C VAL A 12 -6.59 -32.87 2.14
N ALA A 13 -6.19 -32.05 1.17
CA ALA A 13 -5.56 -30.78 1.44
C ALA A 13 -6.61 -29.84 2.08
N ILE A 14 -6.65 -29.81 3.41
CA ILE A 14 -7.40 -28.77 4.13
C ILE A 14 -6.62 -27.47 3.94
N LYS A 15 -6.92 -26.75 2.86
CA LYS A 15 -6.63 -25.32 2.78
C LYS A 15 -7.55 -24.64 3.80
N PHE A 16 -7.00 -24.15 4.90
CA PHE A 16 -7.65 -23.10 5.68
C PHE A 16 -7.61 -21.81 4.87
N THR A 17 -8.52 -21.69 3.91
CA THR A 17 -8.98 -20.40 3.43
C THR A 17 -10.09 -20.00 4.38
N SER A 18 -9.82 -19.09 5.32
CA SER A 18 -10.85 -18.37 6.04
C SER A 18 -11.60 -17.52 5.01
N PHE A 19 -12.65 -18.08 4.42
CA PHE A 19 -13.62 -17.27 3.70
C PHE A 19 -14.46 -16.57 4.76
N ALA A 20 -14.52 -15.25 4.68
CA ALA A 20 -15.47 -14.43 5.42
C ALA A 20 -16.87 -15.02 5.23
N VAL A 21 -17.57 -15.25 6.35
CA VAL A 21 -18.94 -15.74 6.35
C VAL A 21 -19.86 -14.62 5.85
N PRO A 22 -20.97 -14.90 5.15
CA PRO A 22 -21.97 -13.89 4.87
C PRO A 22 -22.42 -13.21 6.17
N GLY A 23 -22.05 -11.93 6.36
CA GLY A 23 -22.26 -11.18 7.59
C GLY A 23 -21.02 -10.42 8.09
N ASP A 24 -19.81 -10.83 7.71
CA ASP A 24 -18.54 -10.30 8.24
C ASP A 24 -18.06 -9.02 7.54
N THR A 25 -18.91 -8.36 6.75
CA THR A 25 -18.54 -7.16 6.00
C THR A 25 -19.61 -6.09 6.11
N THR A 26 -19.25 -4.97 6.71
CA THR A 26 -20.09 -3.77 6.75
C THR A 26 -19.82 -2.92 5.51
N TRP A 27 -20.88 -2.62 4.75
CA TRP A 27 -20.79 -1.81 3.54
C TRP A 27 -21.26 -0.38 3.79
N VAL A 28 -20.49 0.60 3.30
CA VAL A 28 -20.83 2.02 3.36
C VAL A 28 -20.72 2.64 1.98
N THR A 29 -21.81 3.19 1.45
CA THR A 29 -21.81 3.92 0.18
C THR A 29 -21.53 5.40 0.45
N ALA A 30 -20.42 5.92 -0.08
CA ALA A 30 -20.05 7.33 0.04
C ALA A 30 -20.59 8.19 -1.11
N PHE A 31 -20.56 7.65 -2.32
CA PHE A 31 -21.08 8.28 -3.54
C PHE A 31 -21.86 7.25 -4.33
N ASN A 32 -23.03 7.64 -4.86
CA ASN A 32 -23.86 6.77 -5.69
C ASN A 32 -24.22 7.50 -6.97
N GLN A 33 -23.64 7.07 -8.10
CA GLN A 33 -23.79 7.72 -9.41
C GLN A 33 -23.54 9.24 -9.35
N SER A 34 -22.53 9.68 -8.60
CA SER A 34 -22.13 11.09 -8.51
C SER A 34 -21.64 11.58 -9.87
N TYR A 35 -22.20 12.70 -10.33
CA TYR A 35 -21.96 13.21 -11.68
C TYR A 35 -20.80 14.21 -11.73
N HIS A 36 -19.88 14.00 -12.68
CA HIS A 36 -18.71 14.83 -12.93
C HIS A 36 -18.60 15.21 -14.41
N ASN A 37 -18.70 16.50 -14.72
CA ASN A 37 -18.54 17.05 -16.09
C ASN A 37 -17.69 18.32 -16.14
N TRP A 38 -17.24 18.76 -14.96
CA TRP A 38 -16.37 19.90 -14.74
C TRP A 38 -15.39 19.55 -13.62
N ALA A 39 -14.23 20.19 -13.61
CA ALA A 39 -13.17 20.01 -12.62
C ALA A 39 -13.54 20.63 -11.27
N THR A 40 -14.61 20.13 -10.66
CA THR A 40 -15.12 20.49 -9.35
C THR A 40 -15.14 19.28 -8.44
N VAL A 41 -14.89 19.52 -7.15
CA VAL A 41 -14.98 18.49 -6.12
C VAL A 41 -16.44 18.31 -5.72
N ASN A 42 -16.94 17.08 -5.80
CA ASN A 42 -18.23 16.72 -5.21
C ASN A 42 -17.99 16.20 -3.79
N TYR A 43 -18.67 16.81 -2.82
CA TYR A 43 -18.53 16.44 -1.41
C TYR A 43 -19.66 15.52 -0.97
N SER A 44 -19.35 14.64 -0.01
CA SER A 44 -20.31 13.78 0.66
C SER A 44 -19.95 13.67 2.15
N THR A 45 -20.94 13.85 3.02
CA THR A 45 -20.81 13.56 4.45
C THR A 45 -21.24 12.12 4.68
N VAL A 46 -20.32 11.30 5.19
CA VAL A 46 -20.48 9.85 5.30
C VAL A 46 -20.29 9.43 6.75
N THR A 47 -21.20 8.60 7.25
CA THR A 47 -21.03 7.95 8.57
C THR A 47 -20.47 6.55 8.36
N PHE A 48 -19.20 6.38 8.72
CA PHE A 48 -18.53 5.10 8.80
C PHE A 48 -18.82 4.41 10.14
N PRO A 49 -18.55 3.09 10.26
CA PRO A 49 -18.59 2.41 11.54
C PRO A 49 -17.73 3.14 12.58
N ASP A 50 -18.12 3.06 13.84
CA ASP A 50 -17.29 3.57 14.93
C ASP A 50 -16.06 2.66 15.15
N THR A 51 -15.21 3.04 16.10
CA THR A 51 -13.98 2.29 16.43
C THR A 51 -14.20 1.09 17.36
N THR A 52 -15.46 0.78 17.73
CA THR A 52 -15.77 -0.35 18.63
C THR A 52 -15.71 -1.69 17.92
N ASN A 53 -16.02 -1.73 16.62
CA ASN A 53 -15.92 -2.93 15.80
C ASN A 53 -14.46 -3.17 15.36
N HIS A 54 -14.10 -4.45 15.27
CA HIS A 54 -12.75 -4.87 14.92
C HIS A 54 -12.66 -5.22 13.44
N TYR A 55 -12.02 -4.36 12.66
CA TYR A 55 -11.79 -4.57 11.23
C TYR A 55 -10.34 -4.94 10.96
N GLU A 56 -10.14 -5.99 10.16
CA GLU A 56 -8.81 -6.35 9.63
C GLU A 56 -8.50 -5.58 8.36
N LYS A 57 -9.54 -5.29 7.56
CA LYS A 57 -9.37 -4.72 6.22
C LYS A 57 -10.47 -3.73 5.87
N ILE A 58 -10.10 -2.67 5.16
CA ILE A 58 -11.05 -1.75 4.53
C ILE A 58 -10.72 -1.66 3.04
N LEU A 59 -11.65 -2.10 2.20
CA LEU A 59 -11.53 -2.03 0.75
C LEU A 59 -12.48 -0.98 0.19
N MET A 60 -11.96 -0.07 -0.62
CA MET A 60 -12.77 0.88 -1.37
C MET A 60 -13.02 0.33 -2.77
N LYS A 61 -14.29 0.12 -3.11
CA LYS A 61 -14.77 -0.24 -4.44
C LYS A 61 -15.14 1.03 -5.18
N TYR A 62 -14.36 1.36 -6.21
CA TYR A 62 -14.54 2.56 -7.03
C TYR A 62 -15.08 2.15 -8.39
N THR A 63 -16.28 2.60 -8.74
CA THR A 63 -16.90 2.32 -10.05
C THR A 63 -17.07 3.60 -10.85
N ILE A 64 -16.58 3.60 -12.09
CA ILE A 64 -16.75 4.66 -13.09
C ILE A 64 -17.73 4.15 -14.15
N GLY A 65 -18.78 4.92 -14.40
CA GLY A 65 -19.73 4.70 -15.49
C GLY A 65 -19.97 5.98 -16.26
N CYS A 66 -20.86 5.92 -17.24
CA CYS A 66 -21.20 7.07 -18.07
C CYS A 66 -22.65 7.49 -17.90
N PRO A 67 -22.95 8.81 -17.92
CA PRO A 67 -24.31 9.31 -18.05
C PRO A 67 -24.97 8.79 -19.33
N ALA A 68 -26.30 8.82 -19.37
CA ALA A 68 -27.07 8.44 -20.56
C ALA A 68 -26.68 9.25 -21.82
N ALA A 69 -26.24 10.50 -21.64
CA ALA A 69 -25.76 11.35 -22.73
C ALA A 69 -24.36 10.97 -23.27
N GLY A 70 -23.66 10.04 -22.61
CA GLY A 70 -22.32 9.56 -22.98
C GLY A 70 -21.20 10.10 -22.08
N CYS A 71 -20.04 9.47 -22.21
CA CYS A 71 -18.86 9.78 -21.39
C CYS A 71 -18.16 11.07 -21.83
N ASP A 72 -17.33 11.65 -20.96
CA ASP A 72 -16.13 12.36 -21.43
C ASP A 72 -15.30 11.39 -22.29
N PRO A 73 -14.87 11.76 -23.51
CA PRO A 73 -14.13 10.82 -24.35
C PRO A 73 -12.69 10.62 -23.87
N TRP A 74 -12.18 11.46 -22.98
CA TRP A 74 -10.78 11.46 -22.54
C TRP A 74 -10.57 10.78 -21.19
N ASP A 75 -9.36 10.30 -20.99
CA ASP A 75 -8.82 9.81 -19.72
C ASP A 75 -8.48 10.97 -18.79
N ARG A 76 -9.30 11.15 -17.75
CA ARG A 76 -9.20 12.24 -16.79
C ARG A 76 -8.59 11.76 -15.49
N LEU A 77 -7.71 12.55 -14.93
CA LEU A 77 -7.23 12.32 -13.57
C LEU A 77 -8.39 12.49 -12.59
N GLY A 78 -8.47 11.60 -11.62
CA GLY A 78 -9.45 11.66 -10.55
C GLY A 78 -8.86 11.20 -9.23
N TRP A 79 -9.47 11.64 -8.14
CA TRP A 79 -9.06 11.27 -6.80
C TRP A 79 -10.24 11.26 -5.83
N ILE A 80 -10.00 10.63 -4.69
CA ILE A 80 -10.87 10.63 -3.52
C ILE A 80 -10.04 11.09 -2.31
N LYS A 81 -10.53 12.11 -1.62
CA LYS A 81 -9.87 12.72 -0.47
C LYS A 81 -10.79 12.67 0.75
N LEU A 82 -10.21 12.34 1.90
CA LEU A 82 -10.84 12.51 3.21
C LEU A 82 -10.44 13.87 3.76
N TYR A 83 -11.40 14.76 3.98
CA TYR A 83 -11.14 16.13 4.41
C TYR A 83 -11.06 16.24 5.92
N THR A 84 -10.00 16.89 6.41
CA THR A 84 -9.92 17.38 7.79
C THR A 84 -10.47 18.79 7.90
N ASP A 85 -10.38 19.57 6.83
CA ASP A 85 -10.97 20.89 6.71
C ASP A 85 -11.30 21.20 5.24
N THR A 86 -12.60 21.28 4.93
CA THR A 86 -13.09 21.60 3.58
C THR A 86 -12.83 23.05 3.17
N ALA A 87 -12.67 23.98 4.11
CA ALA A 87 -12.47 25.39 3.80
C ALA A 87 -11.05 25.67 3.30
N THR A 88 -10.06 24.99 3.88
CA THR A 88 -8.65 25.08 3.47
C THR A 88 -8.27 24.05 2.41
N GLY A 89 -9.11 23.05 2.16
CA GLY A 89 -8.82 21.95 1.24
C GLY A 89 -7.91 20.87 1.83
N GLN A 90 -7.60 20.97 3.13
CA GLN A 90 -6.74 20.03 3.83
C GLN A 90 -7.43 18.68 3.99
N GLY A 91 -6.66 17.62 3.72
CA GLY A 91 -7.15 16.26 3.80
C GLY A 91 -6.13 15.24 3.30
N TYR A 92 -6.54 13.99 3.29
CA TYR A 92 -5.73 12.85 2.89
C TYR A 92 -6.25 12.31 1.57
N GLU A 93 -5.43 12.32 0.52
CA GLU A 93 -5.80 11.54 -0.66
C GLU A 93 -5.69 10.06 -0.32
N ILE A 94 -6.81 9.34 -0.42
CA ILE A 94 -6.92 7.92 -0.06
C ILE A 94 -7.01 7.00 -1.29
N GLY A 95 -7.09 7.60 -2.48
CA GLY A 95 -7.11 6.88 -3.74
C GLY A 95 -7.08 7.83 -4.94
N ARG A 96 -6.41 7.37 -6.00
CA ARG A 96 -6.31 8.06 -7.28
C ARG A 96 -6.73 7.11 -8.38
N VAL A 97 -7.39 7.65 -9.40
CA VAL A 97 -7.89 6.91 -10.55
C VAL A 97 -7.63 7.72 -11.81
N VAL A 98 -7.61 7.06 -12.95
CA VAL A 98 -7.70 7.70 -14.25
C VAL A 98 -8.91 7.13 -14.98
N THR A 99 -9.80 7.99 -15.46
CA THR A 99 -10.99 7.54 -16.19
C THR A 99 -10.58 6.83 -17.49
N PRO A 100 -11.38 5.88 -17.99
CA PRO A 100 -11.07 5.25 -19.26
C PRO A 100 -11.37 6.18 -20.43
N TYR A 101 -10.86 5.83 -21.60
CA TYR A 101 -11.34 6.40 -22.86
C TYR A 101 -12.64 5.73 -23.26
N ASN A 102 -13.68 6.51 -23.54
CA ASN A 102 -14.97 6.08 -24.12
C ASN A 102 -15.32 4.59 -23.98
N ILE A 103 -16.10 4.26 -22.96
CA ILE A 103 -16.45 2.87 -22.59
C ILE A 103 -17.89 2.48 -22.95
N VAL A 104 -18.57 3.23 -23.82
CA VAL A 104 -19.97 2.96 -24.21
C VAL A 104 -20.10 2.70 -25.71
N GLY A 105 -20.97 1.77 -26.08
CA GLY A 105 -21.18 1.33 -27.47
C GLY A 105 -20.56 -0.05 -27.76
N GLY A 106 -20.85 -0.60 -28.95
CA GLY A 106 -20.65 -2.00 -29.34
C GLY A 106 -19.41 -2.72 -28.75
N GLY A 107 -19.64 -3.53 -27.71
CA GLY A 107 -18.62 -4.40 -27.09
C GLY A 107 -17.78 -3.75 -25.98
N TYR A 108 -17.99 -2.48 -25.65
CA TYR A 108 -17.34 -1.80 -24.52
C TYR A 108 -18.01 -2.13 -23.18
N PRO A 109 -17.25 -2.04 -22.06
CA PRO A 109 -17.71 -2.55 -20.77
C PRO A 109 -18.85 -1.74 -20.12
N GLY A 110 -19.10 -0.51 -20.55
CA GLY A 110 -20.14 0.40 -20.02
C GLY A 110 -19.79 1.01 -18.65
N THR A 111 -19.21 0.21 -17.77
CA THR A 111 -18.72 0.59 -16.45
C THR A 111 -17.40 -0.11 -16.14
N CYS A 112 -16.54 0.54 -15.36
CA CYS A 112 -15.29 -0.03 -14.90
C CYS A 112 -15.18 0.11 -13.38
N THR A 113 -14.86 -1.00 -12.71
CA THR A 113 -14.75 -1.07 -11.25
C THR A 113 -13.37 -1.52 -10.83
N PHE A 114 -12.80 -0.84 -9.85
CA PHE A 114 -11.50 -1.13 -9.25
C PHE A 114 -11.63 -1.22 -7.74
N TRP A 115 -10.66 -1.90 -7.12
CA TRP A 115 -10.59 -2.07 -5.69
C TRP A 115 -9.29 -1.46 -5.18
N ILE A 116 -9.41 -0.52 -4.26
CA ILE A 116 -8.29 0.17 -3.64
C ILE A 116 -8.26 -0.23 -2.17
N ASP A 117 -7.11 -0.74 -1.70
CA ASP A 117 -6.91 -1.06 -0.29
C ASP A 117 -6.68 0.22 0.50
N VAL A 118 -7.66 0.60 1.31
CA VAL A 118 -7.65 1.82 2.12
C VAL A 118 -7.53 1.50 3.61
N THR A 119 -7.14 0.27 3.96
CA THR A 119 -6.99 -0.19 5.34
C THR A 119 -6.07 0.72 6.16
N ASP A 120 -5.05 1.29 5.53
CA ASP A 120 -4.10 2.19 6.17
C ASP A 120 -4.72 3.50 6.69
N TYR A 121 -5.88 3.89 6.15
CA TYR A 121 -6.64 5.07 6.57
C TYR A 121 -7.71 4.74 7.62
N MET A 122 -7.75 3.52 8.14
CA MET A 122 -8.65 3.10 9.23
C MET A 122 -8.70 4.07 10.44
N PRO A 123 -7.59 4.71 10.87
CA PRO A 123 -7.64 5.70 11.96
C PRO A 123 -8.43 6.96 11.63
N LEU A 124 -8.80 7.16 10.36
CA LEU A 124 -9.54 8.30 9.84
C LEU A 124 -10.94 7.90 9.33
N LEU A 125 -11.12 6.63 8.91
CA LEU A 125 -12.36 6.10 8.33
C LEU A 125 -13.32 5.58 9.40
N HIS A 126 -13.67 6.42 10.36
CA HIS A 126 -14.63 6.10 11.42
C HIS A 126 -15.56 7.29 11.70
N ASP A 127 -16.71 7.00 12.31
CA ASP A 127 -17.73 8.00 12.63
C ASP A 127 -18.11 8.87 11.41
N THR A 128 -18.44 10.14 11.62
CA THR A 128 -18.80 11.04 10.53
C THR A 128 -17.56 11.68 9.93
N GLN A 129 -17.35 11.48 8.63
CA GLN A 129 -16.27 12.04 7.84
C GLN A 129 -16.82 12.79 6.62
N ILE A 130 -16.03 13.72 6.09
CA ILE A 130 -16.34 14.38 4.82
C ILE A 130 -15.38 13.86 3.76
N LEU A 131 -15.93 13.30 2.69
CA LEU A 131 -15.18 12.88 1.52
C LEU A 131 -15.41 13.86 0.37
N GLY A 132 -14.38 14.08 -0.44
CA GLY A 132 -14.51 14.76 -1.73
C GLY A 132 -14.01 13.86 -2.85
N ASN A 133 -14.84 13.73 -3.89
CA ASN A 133 -14.49 13.04 -5.12
C ASN A 133 -14.33 14.07 -6.24
N TYR A 134 -13.22 13.98 -6.96
CA TYR A 134 -12.88 14.86 -8.07
C TYR A 134 -12.56 14.03 -9.32
N ILE A 135 -12.98 14.55 -10.48
CA ILE A 135 -12.56 14.10 -11.80
C ILE A 135 -12.30 15.36 -12.63
N GLU A 136 -11.14 15.42 -13.28
CA GLU A 136 -10.71 16.55 -14.10
C GLU A 136 -11.41 16.58 -15.48
N SER A 137 -12.74 16.62 -15.49
CA SER A 137 -13.51 16.74 -16.72
C SER A 137 -13.69 18.21 -17.12
N TRP A 138 -13.72 18.49 -18.43
CA TRP A 138 -13.83 19.85 -18.98
C TRP A 138 -14.85 19.98 -20.11
N ILE A 139 -15.73 19.00 -20.26
CA ILE A 139 -16.62 18.92 -21.43
C ILE A 139 -17.92 19.71 -21.27
N GLY A 140 -18.32 20.03 -20.03
CA GLY A 140 -19.60 20.70 -19.74
C GLY A 140 -20.83 19.94 -20.24
N GLY A 141 -22.01 20.56 -20.13
CA GLY A 141 -23.27 19.98 -20.62
C GLY A 141 -23.71 18.74 -19.83
N THR A 142 -24.23 17.72 -20.53
CA THR A 142 -24.83 16.51 -19.92
C THR A 142 -23.97 15.25 -20.05
N ARG A 143 -22.85 15.33 -20.77
CA ARG A 143 -21.84 14.26 -20.82
C ARG A 143 -20.95 14.34 -19.60
N GLY A 144 -20.26 13.26 -19.25
CA GLY A 144 -19.30 13.28 -18.14
C GLY A 144 -19.01 11.89 -17.62
N TRP A 145 -18.81 11.78 -16.32
CA TRP A 145 -18.61 10.53 -15.61
C TRP A 145 -19.61 10.41 -14.46
N LEU A 146 -19.99 9.17 -14.17
CA LEU A 146 -20.73 8.81 -12.96
C LEU A 146 -19.82 7.97 -12.07
N THR A 147 -19.65 8.37 -10.82
CA THR A 147 -18.83 7.64 -9.85
C THR A 147 -19.71 7.03 -8.76
N THR A 148 -19.46 5.76 -8.44
CA THR A 148 -20.04 5.08 -7.28
C THR A 148 -18.90 4.56 -6.43
N ILE A 149 -18.84 4.99 -5.17
CA ILE A 149 -17.74 4.69 -4.25
C ILE A 149 -18.33 4.06 -3.01
N GLU A 150 -17.91 2.83 -2.74
CA GLU A 150 -18.39 2.01 -1.62
C GLU A 150 -17.18 1.51 -0.82
N PHE A 151 -17.34 1.40 0.49
CA PHE A 151 -16.32 0.89 1.40
C PHE A 151 -16.81 -0.40 2.02
N ALA A 152 -16.01 -1.45 1.92
CA ALA A 152 -16.20 -2.74 2.56
C ALA A 152 -15.29 -2.83 3.77
N PHE A 153 -15.87 -2.73 4.97
CA PHE A 153 -15.21 -2.94 6.25
C PHE A 153 -15.30 -4.41 6.61
N ILE A 154 -14.20 -5.14 6.47
CA ILE A 154 -14.12 -6.58 6.65
C ILE A 154 -13.66 -6.85 8.08
N GLU A 155 -14.49 -7.54 8.86
CA GLU A 155 -14.24 -7.87 10.25
C GLU A 155 -13.01 -8.78 10.40
N GLY A 156 -12.27 -8.56 11.49
CA GLY A 156 -11.09 -9.34 11.82
C GLY A 156 -10.09 -8.55 12.67
N GLU A 157 -8.98 -9.19 13.00
CA GLU A 157 -7.97 -8.63 13.89
C GLU A 157 -6.57 -8.69 13.26
N ALA A 158 -6.07 -7.53 12.83
CA ALA A 158 -4.72 -7.40 12.31
C ALA A 158 -3.68 -7.35 13.44
N TYR A 159 -2.53 -8.02 13.27
CA TYR A 159 -1.42 -7.98 14.25
C TYR A 159 -0.83 -6.57 14.43
N TYR A 160 -0.68 -5.85 13.31
CA TYR A 160 -0.30 -4.44 13.29
C TYR A 160 -1.51 -3.61 12.87
N LYS A 161 -1.86 -2.58 13.64
CA LYS A 161 -2.93 -1.64 13.28
C LYS A 161 -2.32 -0.29 12.90
N PRO A 162 -2.67 0.28 11.73
CA PRO A 162 -2.37 1.68 11.46
C PRO A 162 -3.06 2.51 12.56
N PHE A 163 -2.39 3.54 13.04
CA PHE A 163 -2.96 4.44 14.05
C PHE A 163 -2.73 5.92 13.73
N LYS A 164 -1.89 6.23 12.76
CA LYS A 164 -1.60 7.60 12.34
C LYS A 164 -1.15 7.66 10.89
N VAL A 165 -1.66 8.65 10.17
CA VAL A 165 -1.25 9.00 8.81
C VAL A 165 -0.70 10.42 8.83
N ILE A 166 0.48 10.62 8.23
CA ILE A 166 1.17 11.91 8.15
C ILE A 166 1.32 12.25 6.67
N ASN A 167 0.74 13.36 6.22
CA ASN A 167 1.00 13.88 4.88
C ASN A 167 2.41 14.47 4.83
N LEU A 168 3.10 14.19 3.72
CA LEU A 168 4.36 14.80 3.37
C LEU A 168 4.07 15.90 2.34
N TRP A 169 4.00 15.54 1.07
CA TRP A 169 3.74 16.42 -0.06
C TRP A 169 2.37 16.15 -0.65
N GLN A 170 1.70 17.19 -1.17
CA GLN A 170 0.35 17.12 -1.74
C GLN A 170 0.24 18.00 -3.00
N ASP A 171 1.29 17.99 -3.82
CA ASP A 171 1.42 18.85 -4.99
C ASP A 171 0.84 18.16 -6.23
N HIS A 172 -0.26 18.73 -6.72
CA HIS A 172 -1.02 18.15 -7.82
C HIS A 172 -0.52 18.58 -9.21
N TYR A 173 0.50 19.43 -9.27
CA TYR A 173 1.11 19.93 -10.50
C TYR A 173 2.56 20.36 -10.24
N ILE A 174 3.48 19.40 -10.23
CA ILE A 174 4.93 19.63 -10.09
C ILE A 174 5.51 19.79 -11.49
N VAL A 175 5.98 20.99 -11.84
CA VAL A 175 6.64 21.25 -13.13
C VAL A 175 7.90 20.40 -13.25
N TYR A 176 8.12 19.78 -14.42
CA TYR A 176 9.25 18.90 -14.65
C TYR A 176 10.06 19.29 -15.88
N GLY A 177 11.34 19.61 -15.66
CA GLY A 177 12.28 19.94 -16.74
C GLY A 177 12.35 21.41 -17.12
N ASP A 178 11.70 22.32 -16.40
CA ASP A 178 12.03 23.75 -16.50
C ASP A 178 13.13 24.11 -15.48
N THR A 179 14.28 24.57 -15.98
CA THR A 179 15.38 25.02 -15.13
C THR A 179 15.07 26.30 -14.36
N ALA A 180 14.04 27.06 -14.78
CA ALA A 180 13.58 28.24 -14.07
C ALA A 180 12.61 27.90 -12.93
N ASP A 181 11.99 26.72 -12.96
CA ASP A 181 11.09 26.21 -11.93
C ASP A 181 11.40 24.72 -11.65
N PRO A 182 12.52 24.44 -10.97
CA PRO A 182 12.94 23.07 -10.66
C PRO A 182 11.93 22.38 -9.74
N HIS A 183 11.68 21.09 -9.99
CA HIS A 183 10.73 20.27 -9.23
C HIS A 183 11.02 20.21 -7.71
N GLU A 184 12.28 20.43 -7.32
CA GLU A 184 12.71 20.55 -5.94
C GLU A 184 11.97 21.68 -5.21
N ASN A 185 11.50 22.73 -5.89
CA ASN A 185 10.68 23.81 -5.31
C ASN A 185 9.40 23.29 -4.65
N TYR A 186 8.88 22.16 -5.12
CA TYR A 186 7.65 21.53 -4.65
C TYR A 186 7.94 20.43 -3.63
N LEU A 187 9.00 19.65 -3.87
CA LEU A 187 9.35 18.45 -3.09
C LEU A 187 10.44 18.75 -2.05
N GLN A 188 10.24 19.79 -1.24
CA GLN A 188 11.21 20.17 -0.22
C GLN A 188 11.33 19.11 0.88
N PRO A 189 12.54 18.82 1.40
CA PRO A 189 12.72 17.88 2.49
C PRO A 189 11.88 18.22 3.73
N MET A 190 11.26 17.21 4.33
CA MET A 190 10.40 17.36 5.49
C MET A 190 10.97 16.67 6.72
N ARG A 191 10.96 17.37 7.86
CA ARG A 191 11.32 16.80 9.15
C ARG A 191 10.07 16.29 9.87
N VAL A 192 9.98 14.98 10.08
CA VAL A 192 8.78 14.32 10.62
C VAL A 192 9.10 13.59 11.91
N TYR A 193 8.33 13.84 12.96
CA TYR A 193 8.42 13.11 14.23
C TYR A 193 7.72 11.76 14.15
N ILE A 194 8.44 10.68 14.50
CA ILE A 194 7.91 9.32 14.52
C ILE A 194 7.52 8.95 15.95
N ASP A 195 6.23 8.65 16.14
CA ASP A 195 5.66 8.39 17.45
C ASP A 195 6.33 7.17 18.14
N PRO A 196 6.67 7.22 19.45
CA PRO A 196 7.29 6.11 20.18
C PRO A 196 6.46 4.80 20.21
N GLN A 197 5.14 4.87 20.00
CA GLN A 197 4.27 3.68 19.93
C GLN A 197 4.41 2.93 18.59
N THR A 198 5.10 3.52 17.63
CA THR A 198 5.31 2.96 16.30
C THR A 198 6.17 1.72 16.36
N VAL A 199 5.73 0.65 15.72
CA VAL A 199 6.51 -0.60 15.53
C VAL A 199 6.80 -0.87 14.05
N LYS A 200 6.09 -0.18 13.15
CA LYS A 200 6.30 -0.24 11.71
C LYS A 200 5.93 1.09 11.07
N VAL A 201 6.70 1.52 10.08
CA VAL A 201 6.44 2.70 9.26
C VAL A 201 6.38 2.30 7.80
N LYS A 202 5.27 2.65 7.15
CA LYS A 202 5.13 2.57 5.70
C LYS A 202 5.28 3.97 5.10
N GLY A 203 6.17 4.11 4.12
CA GLY A 203 6.14 5.24 3.19
C GLY A 203 5.24 4.91 2.00
N ARG A 204 4.29 5.78 1.67
CA ARG A 204 3.38 5.66 0.53
C ARG A 204 3.55 6.83 -0.41
N MET A 205 3.91 6.56 -1.67
CA MET A 205 4.04 7.57 -2.71
C MET A 205 3.03 7.30 -3.84
N ILE A 206 2.15 8.25 -4.11
CA ILE A 206 1.16 8.19 -5.19
C ILE A 206 1.58 9.22 -6.23
N ALA A 207 2.14 8.74 -7.34
CA ALA A 207 2.73 9.59 -8.38
C ALA A 207 2.17 9.23 -9.75
N THR A 208 1.88 10.25 -10.56
CA THR A 208 1.51 10.09 -11.98
C THR A 208 2.19 11.15 -12.81
N GLY A 209 2.94 10.73 -13.83
CA GLY A 209 3.54 11.65 -14.80
C GLY A 209 2.56 12.00 -15.92
N HIS A 210 2.52 13.27 -16.30
CA HIS A 210 1.66 13.84 -17.33
C HIS A 210 2.47 14.71 -18.29
N GLY A 211 1.94 14.96 -19.47
CA GLY A 211 2.60 15.76 -20.50
C GLY A 211 3.05 14.91 -21.69
N GLN A 212 3.00 15.52 -22.88
CA GLN A 212 3.39 14.90 -24.15
C GLN A 212 3.90 15.96 -25.15
N GLY A 213 4.51 15.50 -26.25
CA GLY A 213 4.98 16.36 -27.35
C GLY A 213 6.27 17.13 -27.06
N ASN A 214 6.91 16.87 -25.93
CA ASN A 214 8.10 17.56 -25.45
C ASN A 214 9.36 16.66 -25.52
N SER A 215 10.49 17.12 -24.99
CA SER A 215 11.76 16.36 -25.05
C SER A 215 11.62 14.99 -24.38
N HIS A 216 11.90 13.91 -25.11
CA HIS A 216 11.73 12.53 -24.62
C HIS A 216 10.29 12.17 -24.18
N ASN A 217 9.29 12.96 -24.59
CA ASN A 217 7.87 12.75 -24.30
C ASN A 217 7.55 12.59 -22.80
N ALA A 218 8.19 13.42 -21.97
CA ALA A 218 7.99 13.46 -20.53
C ALA A 218 6.69 14.21 -20.15
N ALA A 219 6.08 13.96 -19.01
CA ALA A 219 6.38 12.88 -18.09
C ALA A 219 5.52 11.63 -18.36
N GLU A 220 4.44 11.72 -19.14
CA GLU A 220 3.48 10.61 -19.32
C GLU A 220 4.12 9.36 -19.93
N PHE A 221 4.93 9.55 -20.98
CA PHE A 221 5.51 8.46 -21.77
C PHE A 221 7.03 8.34 -21.59
N SER A 222 7.57 8.93 -20.53
CA SER A 222 9.00 8.91 -20.22
C SER A 222 9.22 8.18 -18.91
N VAL A 223 9.92 7.04 -18.96
CA VAL A 223 10.34 6.33 -17.76
C VAL A 223 11.38 7.18 -17.04
N LYS A 224 11.11 7.49 -15.77
CA LYS A 224 12.04 8.17 -14.88
C LYS A 224 12.21 7.40 -13.59
N TYR A 225 13.42 7.41 -13.05
CA TYR A 225 13.62 6.93 -11.69
C TYR A 225 13.17 8.00 -10.70
N HIS A 226 12.59 7.55 -9.60
CA HIS A 226 12.21 8.37 -8.47
C HIS A 226 12.83 7.75 -7.22
N GLN A 227 13.13 8.57 -6.22
CA GLN A 227 13.86 8.16 -5.04
C GLN A 227 13.24 8.75 -3.77
N LEU A 228 12.90 7.88 -2.83
CA LEU A 228 12.59 8.28 -1.45
C LEU A 228 13.88 8.27 -0.64
N VAL A 229 14.25 9.40 -0.07
CA VAL A 229 15.41 9.55 0.81
C VAL A 229 14.93 9.72 2.24
N VAL A 230 15.45 8.91 3.16
CA VAL A 230 15.13 8.99 4.59
C VAL A 230 16.43 9.10 5.35
N ASN A 231 16.62 10.25 6.01
CA ASN A 231 17.89 10.65 6.62
C ASN A 231 19.04 10.63 5.59
N SER A 232 19.87 9.60 5.59
CA SER A 232 20.98 9.41 4.63
C SER A 232 20.76 8.26 3.65
N ASP A 233 19.75 7.42 3.89
CA ASP A 233 19.48 6.24 3.08
C ASP A 233 18.49 6.57 1.97
N SER A 234 18.56 5.83 0.86
CA SER A 234 17.68 6.05 -0.27
C SER A 234 17.15 4.76 -0.85
N LEU A 235 15.90 4.81 -1.29
CA LEU A 235 15.20 3.75 -2.00
C LEU A 235 14.79 4.31 -3.36
N THR A 236 14.99 3.55 -4.44
CA THR A 236 14.76 4.02 -5.81
C THR A 236 13.84 3.06 -6.55
N HIS A 237 12.96 3.59 -7.40
CA HIS A 237 12.18 2.81 -8.35
C HIS A 237 12.03 3.56 -9.68
N ASN A 238 11.63 2.87 -10.74
CA ASN A 238 11.17 3.52 -11.96
C ASN A 238 9.66 3.72 -11.87
N LEU A 239 9.19 4.96 -12.02
CA LEU A 239 7.77 5.24 -12.09
C LEU A 239 7.23 4.84 -13.46
N TRP A 240 6.76 3.60 -13.58
CA TRP A 240 6.28 3.05 -14.85
C TRP A 240 5.25 1.95 -14.67
N ARG A 241 4.15 2.02 -15.42
CA ARG A 241 3.12 0.99 -15.47
C ARG A 241 3.04 0.40 -16.87
N GLN A 242 3.63 -0.78 -17.02
CA GLN A 242 3.81 -1.45 -18.32
C GLN A 242 2.60 -2.25 -18.81
N ASN A 243 1.65 -2.56 -17.93
CA ASN A 243 0.60 -3.56 -18.19
C ASN A 243 -0.76 -2.96 -18.55
N CYS A 244 -0.82 -1.75 -19.10
CA CYS A 244 -2.09 -1.09 -19.44
C CYS A 244 -2.94 -1.88 -20.45
N GLY A 245 -2.31 -2.61 -21.38
CA GLY A 245 -3.02 -3.51 -22.30
C GLY A 245 -3.74 -4.70 -21.63
N LEU A 246 -3.46 -4.98 -20.34
CA LEU A 246 -4.13 -6.01 -19.55
C LEU A 246 -5.23 -5.45 -18.64
N ASN A 247 -5.60 -4.18 -18.83
CA ASN A 247 -6.59 -3.53 -17.99
C ASN A 247 -7.96 -4.24 -18.10
N PRO A 248 -8.56 -4.70 -16.99
CA PRO A 248 -9.89 -5.34 -17.00
C PRO A 248 -11.00 -4.38 -17.46
N CYS A 249 -10.79 -3.07 -17.36
CA CYS A 249 -11.60 -2.07 -18.06
C CYS A 249 -11.22 -2.08 -19.54
N SER A 250 -11.64 -3.10 -20.28
CA SER A 250 -11.37 -3.23 -21.72
C SER A 250 -12.55 -3.86 -22.47
N PRO A 251 -12.68 -3.58 -23.78
CA PRO A 251 -11.91 -2.61 -24.54
C PRO A 251 -12.23 -1.15 -24.13
N GLN A 252 -11.31 -0.23 -24.41
CA GLN A 252 -11.54 1.21 -24.30
C GLN A 252 -11.30 1.86 -25.67
N GLY A 253 -11.78 3.08 -25.85
CA GLY A 253 -11.34 3.94 -26.94
C GLY A 253 -9.88 4.40 -26.78
N GLY A 254 -9.41 5.27 -27.65
CA GLY A 254 -8.13 5.96 -27.48
C GLY A 254 -6.91 5.04 -27.37
N THR A 255 -5.89 5.50 -26.65
CA THR A 255 -4.55 4.89 -26.60
C THR A 255 -4.28 4.13 -25.29
N TRP A 256 -5.31 3.53 -24.71
CA TRP A 256 -5.29 2.92 -23.37
C TRP A 256 -4.26 1.80 -23.16
N GLN A 257 -3.78 1.18 -24.23
CA GLN A 257 -2.88 0.03 -24.16
C GLN A 257 -1.43 0.40 -23.86
N PHE A 258 -1.02 1.65 -24.12
CA PHE A 258 0.36 2.08 -23.94
C PHE A 258 0.73 2.27 -22.47
N ALA A 259 1.95 1.87 -22.14
CA ALA A 259 2.55 2.05 -20.84
C ALA A 259 2.80 3.54 -20.55
N ARG A 260 2.61 3.94 -19.28
CA ARG A 260 2.73 5.33 -18.81
C ARG A 260 3.43 5.41 -17.47
N ALA A 261 3.83 6.62 -17.09
CA ALA A 261 4.52 6.91 -15.82
C ALA A 261 3.59 6.78 -14.61
N GLY A 262 3.38 5.55 -14.14
CA GLY A 262 2.72 5.23 -12.87
C GLY A 262 1.22 4.91 -12.96
N TRP A 263 0.59 5.07 -14.14
CA TRP A 263 -0.87 4.93 -14.28
C TRP A 263 -1.28 4.27 -15.60
N CYS A 264 -2.55 3.90 -15.72
CA CYS A 264 -3.18 3.46 -16.96
C CYS A 264 -4.57 4.10 -17.07
N PRO A 265 -5.03 4.47 -18.28
CA PRO A 265 -6.43 4.88 -18.49
C PRO A 265 -7.39 3.80 -18.03
N GLY A 266 -8.45 4.21 -17.32
CA GLY A 266 -9.47 3.29 -16.80
C GLY A 266 -8.95 2.38 -15.71
N ALA A 267 -8.14 2.88 -14.78
CA ALA A 267 -7.64 2.11 -13.64
C ALA A 267 -7.40 3.00 -12.42
N ASP A 268 -7.26 2.38 -11.26
CA ASP A 268 -6.65 2.97 -10.07
C ASP A 268 -5.16 3.23 -10.29
N VAL A 269 -4.58 4.21 -9.58
CA VAL A 269 -3.13 4.39 -9.48
C VAL A 269 -2.63 3.59 -8.29
N ILE A 270 -1.70 2.68 -8.55
CA ILE A 270 -1.13 1.80 -7.52
C ILE A 270 -0.02 2.59 -6.81
N PRO A 271 -0.12 2.83 -5.49
CA PRO A 271 0.92 3.53 -4.76
C PRO A 271 2.23 2.73 -4.71
N TRP A 272 3.35 3.43 -4.63
CA TRP A 272 4.61 2.85 -4.21
C TRP A 272 4.69 2.81 -2.69
N ASP A 273 4.27 1.67 -2.13
CA ASP A 273 4.33 1.37 -0.71
C ASP A 273 5.67 0.72 -0.34
N LEU A 274 6.34 1.25 0.68
CA LEU A 274 7.64 0.81 1.17
C LEU A 274 7.61 0.62 2.70
N ASP A 275 8.22 -0.45 3.19
CA ASP A 275 8.55 -0.54 4.62
C ASP A 275 9.84 0.24 4.88
N ILE A 276 9.74 1.36 5.58
CA ILE A 276 10.88 2.24 5.90
C ILE A 276 11.21 2.21 7.40
N THR A 277 10.71 1.22 8.13
CA THR A 277 10.82 1.15 9.60
C THR A 277 12.27 1.26 10.08
N THR A 278 13.21 0.65 9.36
CA THR A 278 14.64 0.67 9.73
C THR A 278 15.37 1.95 9.32
N LEU A 279 14.75 2.80 8.49
CA LEU A 279 15.37 4.03 7.98
C LEU A 279 15.01 5.25 8.84
N VAL A 280 13.98 5.13 9.68
CA VAL A 280 13.51 6.18 10.57
C VAL A 280 13.96 5.95 12.02
N THR A 281 13.98 7.02 12.81
CA THR A 281 14.26 6.97 14.25
C THR A 281 12.95 7.04 15.03
N ILE A 282 12.49 5.89 15.55
CA ILE A 282 11.27 5.84 16.39
C ILE A 282 11.48 6.63 17.69
N GLY A 283 10.53 7.51 18.00
CA GLY A 283 10.56 8.39 19.16
C GLY A 283 11.35 9.69 18.96
N ASP A 284 11.88 9.93 17.77
CA ASP A 284 12.54 11.17 17.36
C ASP A 284 12.07 11.59 15.95
N SER A 285 12.61 12.68 15.42
CA SER A 285 12.36 13.10 14.05
C SER A 285 13.34 12.49 13.06
N SER A 286 12.83 12.17 11.88
CA SER A 286 13.61 11.81 10.69
C SER A 286 13.36 12.82 9.58
N THR A 287 14.35 13.04 8.73
CA THR A 287 14.18 13.85 7.51
C THR A 287 13.74 12.92 6.38
N VAL A 288 12.70 13.30 5.65
CA VAL A 288 12.18 12.57 4.48
C VAL A 288 12.22 13.51 3.30
N ASP A 289 12.78 13.04 2.19
CA ASP A 289 12.98 13.79 0.96
C ASP A 289 12.59 12.91 -0.24
N TYR A 290 12.19 13.52 -1.35
CA TYR A 290 11.76 12.81 -2.55
C TYR A 290 12.35 13.44 -3.80
N ASN A 291 13.20 12.69 -4.48
CA ASN A 291 13.93 13.14 -5.65
C ASN A 291 13.39 12.47 -6.91
N ILE A 292 13.31 13.22 -8.02
CA ILE A 292 13.00 12.71 -9.34
C ILE A 292 14.27 12.79 -10.18
N GLU A 293 14.47 11.83 -11.11
CA GLU A 293 15.58 11.87 -12.07
C GLU A 293 15.73 13.27 -12.69
N PRO A 294 16.93 13.88 -12.67
CA PRO A 294 17.14 15.16 -13.32
C PRO A 294 16.83 15.11 -14.81
N TYR A 295 16.10 16.12 -15.30
CA TYR A 295 15.68 16.22 -16.69
C TYR A 295 15.57 17.69 -17.08
N VAL A 296 15.77 17.98 -18.37
CA VAL A 296 15.56 19.31 -18.95
C VAL A 296 14.68 19.16 -20.18
N ASN A 297 13.55 19.87 -20.21
CA ASN A 297 12.70 19.96 -21.38
C ASN A 297 13.23 21.03 -22.34
N LEU A 298 13.84 20.63 -23.45
CA LEU A 298 14.30 21.57 -24.47
C LEU A 298 13.15 22.12 -25.33
N CYS A 299 11.98 21.48 -25.30
CA CYS A 299 10.80 21.82 -26.08
C CYS A 299 9.80 22.61 -25.21
N ARG A 300 10.14 23.84 -24.84
CA ARG A 300 9.31 24.69 -23.98
C ARG A 300 9.39 26.17 -24.35
N PRO A 301 8.35 26.98 -24.05
CA PRO A 301 8.33 28.40 -24.42
C PRO A 301 9.44 29.22 -23.78
N THR A 302 9.86 28.83 -22.56
CA THR A 302 10.87 29.55 -21.75
C THR A 302 12.31 29.24 -22.17
N ASN A 303 12.55 28.27 -23.05
CA ASN A 303 13.89 27.94 -23.54
C ASN A 303 14.23 28.82 -24.76
N PRO A 304 15.22 29.74 -24.68
CA PRO A 304 15.58 30.63 -25.79
C PRO A 304 16.13 29.90 -27.02
N ASN A 305 16.55 28.64 -26.86
CA ASN A 305 17.01 27.78 -27.95
C ASN A 305 15.90 26.89 -28.54
N CYS A 306 14.65 27.05 -28.09
CA CYS A 306 13.52 26.33 -28.66
C CYS A 306 13.07 27.02 -29.96
N VAL A 307 13.28 26.37 -31.10
CA VAL A 307 12.88 26.87 -32.41
C VAL A 307 11.94 25.86 -33.08
N ASN A 308 10.72 26.29 -33.41
CA ASN A 308 9.71 25.48 -34.09
C ASN A 308 10.25 24.90 -35.41
N GLY A 309 10.03 23.61 -35.62
CA GLY A 309 10.50 22.86 -36.79
C GLY A 309 12.00 22.56 -36.81
N VAL A 310 12.77 23.05 -35.83
CA VAL A 310 14.23 22.82 -35.75
C VAL A 310 14.58 22.04 -34.48
N THR A 311 14.31 22.63 -33.31
CA THR A 311 14.55 21.99 -32.00
C THR A 311 13.44 20.99 -31.69
N CYS A 312 12.20 21.34 -32.04
CA CYS A 312 11.02 20.50 -31.87
C CYS A 312 9.87 20.97 -32.78
N ALA A 313 8.81 20.17 -32.89
CA ALA A 313 7.69 20.46 -33.79
C ALA A 313 6.92 21.73 -33.38
N ASP A 314 6.70 21.90 -32.08
CA ASP A 314 6.08 23.07 -31.45
C ASP A 314 6.90 23.44 -30.20
N CYS A 315 7.07 24.72 -29.92
CA CYS A 315 7.70 25.25 -28.71
C CYS A 315 6.68 25.81 -27.73
N ASN A 316 5.40 25.87 -28.12
CA ASN A 316 4.32 26.34 -27.27
C ASN A 316 3.59 25.16 -26.63
N TYR A 317 3.23 25.32 -25.35
CA TYR A 317 2.25 24.44 -24.74
C TYR A 317 0.86 24.80 -25.25
N ASN A 318 0.15 23.83 -25.84
CA ASN A 318 -1.09 24.06 -26.59
C ASN A 318 -2.24 23.11 -26.20
N SER A 319 -2.03 22.26 -25.20
CA SER A 319 -3.04 21.35 -24.63
C SER A 319 -3.65 20.32 -25.60
N THR A 320 -3.06 20.12 -26.78
CA THR A 320 -3.55 19.15 -27.78
C THR A 320 -2.50 18.07 -28.07
N GLY A 321 -1.37 18.47 -28.62
CA GLY A 321 -0.25 17.58 -28.93
C GLY A 321 1.03 17.91 -28.15
N HIS A 322 1.09 19.10 -27.53
CA HIS A 322 2.22 19.54 -26.74
C HIS A 322 1.74 20.12 -25.42
N THR A 323 2.12 19.46 -24.33
CA THR A 323 1.79 19.84 -22.96
C THR A 323 3.03 19.88 -22.09
N GLU A 324 2.97 20.66 -21.03
CA GLU A 324 4.04 20.78 -20.04
C GLU A 324 4.23 19.45 -19.30
N PRO A 325 5.46 18.91 -19.25
CA PRO A 325 5.77 17.78 -18.40
C PRO A 325 5.51 18.15 -16.94
N ASN A 326 4.69 17.38 -16.26
CA ASN A 326 4.42 17.57 -14.84
C ASN A 326 4.14 16.25 -14.12
N TYR A 327 4.25 16.26 -12.80
CA TYR A 327 3.81 15.16 -11.94
C TYR A 327 2.68 15.61 -11.02
N ASN A 328 1.68 14.76 -10.84
CA ASN A 328 0.77 14.85 -9.72
C ASN A 328 1.25 13.89 -8.63
N PHE A 329 1.46 14.39 -7.42
CA PHE A 329 2.17 13.68 -6.36
C PHE A 329 1.51 13.84 -4.99
N GLU A 330 1.34 12.72 -4.29
CA GLU A 330 0.98 12.67 -2.88
C GLU A 330 1.98 11.75 -2.17
N GLY A 331 2.60 12.23 -1.10
CA GLY A 331 3.48 11.46 -0.23
C GLY A 331 2.92 11.36 1.17
N GLN A 332 2.94 10.17 1.77
CA GLN A 332 2.39 9.94 3.12
C GLN A 332 3.26 8.95 3.91
N LEU A 333 3.28 9.11 5.23
CA LEU A 333 3.75 8.07 6.17
C LEU A 333 2.59 7.48 6.94
N ILE A 334 2.56 6.16 7.04
CA ILE A 334 1.58 5.41 7.82
C ILE A 334 2.31 4.71 8.96
N LEU A 335 1.94 5.09 10.19
CA LEU A 335 2.51 4.51 11.40
C LEU A 335 1.60 3.41 11.91
N TYR A 336 2.19 2.25 12.20
CA TYR A 336 1.52 1.11 12.78
C TYR A 336 2.01 0.87 14.19
N ARG A 337 1.09 0.42 15.04
CA ARG A 337 1.38 -0.08 16.39
C ARG A 337 0.95 -1.54 16.49
N LEU A 338 1.43 -2.24 17.51
CA LEU A 338 0.90 -3.56 17.85
C LEU A 338 -0.58 -3.44 18.22
N ASN A 339 -1.38 -4.41 17.77
CA ASN A 339 -2.77 -4.48 18.16
C ASN A 339 -2.88 -4.86 19.65
N PRO A 340 -3.40 -3.96 20.52
CA PRO A 340 -3.53 -4.25 21.95
C PRO A 340 -4.40 -5.48 22.22
N ALA A 341 -5.38 -5.77 21.36
CA ALA A 341 -6.31 -6.90 21.53
C ALA A 341 -5.66 -8.27 21.33
N ILE A 342 -4.62 -8.36 20.48
CA ILE A 342 -3.88 -9.60 20.22
C ILE A 342 -2.76 -9.80 21.27
N GLY A 343 -2.44 -8.75 22.03
CA GLY A 343 -1.31 -8.71 22.98
C GLY A 343 -1.65 -9.05 24.44
N ILE A 344 -2.86 -9.49 24.78
CA ILE A 344 -3.21 -9.75 26.19
C ILE A 344 -3.03 -11.23 26.53
N ASN A 345 -1.81 -11.60 26.93
CA ASN A 345 -1.65 -12.46 28.09
C ASN A 345 -1.19 -11.56 29.23
N ASN A 346 -2.03 -11.44 30.26
CA ASN A 346 -1.92 -10.55 31.42
C ASN A 346 -0.48 -10.30 31.93
N GLN A 347 0.06 -9.10 31.66
CA GLN A 347 0.70 -8.16 32.60
C GLN A 347 1.42 -7.04 31.82
N GLY A 348 1.23 -5.79 32.24
CA GLY A 348 1.39 -4.58 31.43
C GLY A 348 2.79 -4.25 30.86
N ASN A 349 2.74 -3.49 29.76
CA ASN A 349 3.78 -2.75 29.01
C ASN A 349 4.03 -3.29 27.59
N ILE A 350 3.39 -2.64 26.60
CA ILE A 350 3.60 -2.91 25.18
C ILE A 350 4.81 -2.07 24.70
N ALA A 351 6.00 -2.63 24.87
CA ALA A 351 7.20 -2.23 24.14
C ALA A 351 7.26 -3.02 22.81
N PRO A 352 7.96 -2.52 21.76
CA PRO A 352 8.25 -3.32 20.56
C PRO A 352 8.80 -4.67 20.99
N ALA A 353 8.44 -5.78 20.32
CA ALA A 353 8.89 -7.11 20.71
C ALA A 353 10.43 -7.16 20.67
N LEU A 354 11.07 -6.90 21.81
CA LEU A 354 12.52 -6.90 22.00
C LEU A 354 13.12 -8.29 21.71
N PHE A 355 12.26 -9.30 21.61
CA PHE A 355 12.58 -10.70 21.49
C PHE A 355 11.57 -11.37 20.55
N SER A 356 12.01 -12.35 19.75
CA SER A 356 11.14 -13.15 18.89
C SER A 356 11.57 -14.63 18.91
N LEU A 357 10.60 -15.55 18.78
CA LEU A 357 10.84 -17.00 18.65
C LEU A 357 10.10 -17.52 17.42
N GLN A 358 10.84 -18.05 16.46
CA GLN A 358 10.28 -18.57 15.20
C GLN A 358 9.82 -20.02 15.35
N GLN A 359 9.00 -20.46 14.39
CA GLN A 359 8.62 -21.87 14.25
C GLN A 359 9.86 -22.71 13.92
N ASN A 360 10.01 -23.87 14.56
CA ASN A 360 11.11 -24.79 14.26
C ASN A 360 11.00 -25.31 12.82
N TYR A 361 12.13 -25.51 12.14
CA TYR A 361 12.17 -26.07 10.79
C TYR A 361 13.27 -27.15 10.67
N PRO A 362 12.95 -28.33 10.11
CA PRO A 362 11.63 -28.77 9.64
C PRO A 362 10.62 -28.98 10.80
N ASN A 363 9.32 -28.92 10.51
CA ASN A 363 8.25 -29.32 11.43
C ASN A 363 7.09 -29.93 10.60
N PRO A 364 6.82 -31.25 10.67
CA PRO A 364 7.42 -32.22 11.59
C PRO A 364 8.92 -32.50 11.31
N PHE A 365 9.64 -33.04 12.29
CA PHE A 365 11.07 -33.36 12.14
C PHE A 365 11.44 -34.77 12.59
N ASN A 366 12.55 -35.29 12.05
CA ASN A 366 13.13 -36.59 12.39
C ASN A 366 14.68 -36.59 12.19
N PRO A 367 15.50 -36.81 13.22
CA PRO A 367 15.25 -36.50 14.63
C PRO A 367 15.67 -35.06 14.97
N VAL A 368 16.19 -34.27 14.01
CA VAL A 368 16.75 -32.92 14.28
C VAL A 368 15.91 -31.81 13.63
N THR A 369 15.74 -30.70 14.35
CA THR A 369 15.16 -29.45 13.84
C THR A 369 16.01 -28.25 14.25
N LYS A 370 15.87 -27.14 13.54
CA LYS A 370 16.42 -25.82 13.91
C LYS A 370 15.35 -24.94 14.55
N ILE A 371 15.72 -24.18 15.58
CA ILE A 371 14.88 -23.16 16.23
C ILE A 371 15.59 -21.82 16.11
N LYS A 372 14.94 -20.85 15.47
CA LYS A 372 15.46 -19.48 15.29
C LYS A 372 14.81 -18.50 16.27
N PHE A 373 15.59 -17.57 16.79
CA PHE A 373 15.10 -16.50 17.67
C PHE A 373 15.96 -15.23 17.52
N THR A 374 15.36 -14.07 17.79
CA THR A 374 16.04 -12.76 17.69
C THR A 374 16.02 -12.06 19.05
N LEU A 375 17.14 -11.44 19.41
CA LEU A 375 17.28 -10.57 20.58
C LEU A 375 17.64 -9.15 20.11
N GLN A 376 16.83 -8.15 20.44
CA GLN A 376 17.14 -6.74 20.14
C GLN A 376 17.91 -6.05 21.27
N LYS A 377 18.04 -6.71 22.44
CA LYS A 377 18.82 -6.22 23.59
C LYS A 377 19.50 -7.37 24.33
N TYR A 378 20.64 -7.07 24.96
CA TYR A 378 21.32 -7.97 25.87
C TYR A 378 20.37 -8.48 26.97
N SER A 379 20.24 -9.80 27.11
CA SER A 379 19.31 -10.44 28.04
C SER A 379 19.75 -11.85 28.43
N HIS A 380 19.36 -12.28 29.63
CA HIS A 380 19.39 -13.68 30.04
C HIS A 380 18.29 -14.43 29.31
N VAL A 381 18.65 -15.46 28.53
CA VAL A 381 17.72 -16.23 27.69
C VAL A 381 17.66 -17.66 28.18
N ILE A 382 16.43 -18.15 28.36
CA ILE A 382 16.14 -19.55 28.69
C ILE A 382 15.25 -20.12 27.58
N ILE A 383 15.66 -21.21 26.94
CA ILE A 383 14.82 -21.96 25.99
C ILE A 383 14.70 -23.40 26.48
N LYS A 384 13.47 -23.85 26.70
CA LYS A 384 13.14 -25.17 27.23
C LYS A 384 12.17 -25.90 26.31
N VAL A 385 12.19 -27.23 26.39
CA VAL A 385 11.26 -28.12 25.70
C VAL A 385 10.42 -28.88 26.71
N PHE A 386 9.13 -28.99 26.43
CA PHE A 386 8.13 -29.66 27.24
C PHE A 386 7.37 -30.71 26.43
N ALA A 387 7.01 -31.83 27.06
CA ALA A 387 6.06 -32.78 26.52
C ALA A 387 4.62 -32.22 26.60
N SER A 388 3.67 -32.91 25.96
CA SER A 388 2.26 -32.48 25.90
C SER A 388 1.55 -32.42 27.26
N ASP A 389 2.07 -33.11 28.27
CA ASP A 389 1.58 -33.08 29.67
C ASP A 389 2.25 -31.98 30.52
N GLY A 390 3.14 -31.19 29.91
CA GLY A 390 3.88 -30.12 30.59
C GLY A 390 5.21 -30.55 31.22
N THR A 391 5.60 -31.82 31.12
CA THR A 391 6.89 -32.30 31.63
C THR A 391 8.05 -31.67 30.86
N GLU A 392 9.00 -31.05 31.55
CA GLU A 392 10.24 -30.54 30.94
C GLU A 392 11.12 -31.71 30.47
N VAL A 393 11.48 -31.73 29.19
CA VAL A 393 12.29 -32.81 28.58
C VAL A 393 13.66 -32.35 28.09
N ALA A 394 13.88 -31.05 27.93
CA ALA A 394 15.21 -30.49 27.60
C ALA A 394 15.31 -29.00 27.94
N VAL A 395 16.54 -28.55 28.20
CA VAL A 395 16.93 -27.12 28.25
C VAL A 395 17.93 -26.90 27.11
N LEU A 396 17.57 -26.05 26.15
CA LEU A 396 18.39 -25.77 24.96
C LEU A 396 19.29 -24.55 25.13
N VAL A 397 18.79 -23.54 25.86
CA VAL A 397 19.53 -22.31 26.16
C VAL A 397 19.24 -21.92 27.62
N ASN A 398 20.27 -21.49 28.34
CA ASN A 398 20.15 -20.89 29.66
C ASN A 398 21.41 -20.04 29.94
N LYS A 399 21.49 -18.86 29.32
CA LYS A 399 22.67 -17.98 29.42
C LYS A 399 22.36 -16.54 29.03
N ASP A 400 23.26 -15.64 29.40
CA ASP A 400 23.25 -14.27 28.89
C ASP A 400 23.70 -14.20 27.43
N MET A 401 22.95 -13.46 26.61
CA MET A 401 23.18 -13.32 25.18
C MET A 401 23.09 -11.85 24.76
N LYS A 402 23.91 -11.44 23.79
CA LYS A 402 23.89 -10.09 23.20
C LYS A 402 22.71 -9.94 22.23
N ASN A 403 22.47 -8.73 21.73
CA ASN A 403 21.54 -8.54 20.63
C ASN A 403 22.05 -9.25 19.36
N GLY A 404 21.15 -9.87 18.61
CA GLY A 404 21.46 -10.63 17.41
C GLY A 404 20.39 -11.65 17.05
N GLU A 405 20.58 -12.30 15.91
CA GLU A 405 19.80 -13.47 15.48
C GLU A 405 20.56 -14.75 15.83
N TYR A 406 19.81 -15.74 16.32
CA TYR A 406 20.36 -17.01 16.79
C TYR A 406 19.58 -18.17 16.19
N GLU A 407 20.31 -19.26 15.96
CA GLU A 407 19.77 -20.55 15.55
C GLU A 407 20.37 -21.63 16.45
N ILE A 408 19.51 -22.51 16.97
CA ILE A 408 19.92 -23.67 17.77
C ILE A 408 19.33 -24.94 17.18
N ASP A 409 20.11 -26.02 17.22
CA ASP A 409 19.65 -27.35 16.83
C ASP A 409 18.99 -28.03 18.03
N PHE A 410 17.91 -28.76 17.78
CA PHE A 410 17.26 -29.64 18.75
C PHE A 410 17.19 -31.06 18.20
N ASP A 411 17.81 -32.01 18.91
CA ASP A 411 17.79 -33.43 18.60
C ASP A 411 16.79 -34.18 19.51
N GLY A 412 15.70 -34.64 18.89
CA GLY A 412 14.62 -35.40 19.52
C GLY A 412 14.82 -36.91 19.51
N LYS A 413 16.02 -37.44 19.19
CA LYS A 413 16.29 -38.89 19.07
C LYS A 413 15.78 -39.72 20.25
N ASN A 414 15.92 -39.20 21.47
CA ASN A 414 15.53 -39.90 22.71
C ASN A 414 14.07 -39.67 23.13
N LEU A 415 13.30 -38.93 22.33
CA LEU A 415 11.88 -38.65 22.57
C LEU A 415 10.98 -39.54 21.70
N ALA A 416 9.74 -39.77 22.11
CA ALA A 416 8.77 -40.52 21.32
C ALA A 416 8.22 -39.65 20.18
N SER A 417 7.64 -40.28 19.14
CA SER A 417 6.84 -39.52 18.17
C SER A 417 5.66 -38.86 18.87
N GLY A 418 5.41 -37.59 18.62
CA GLY A 418 4.36 -36.85 19.32
C GLY A 418 4.52 -35.34 19.28
N VAL A 419 3.58 -34.68 19.94
CA VAL A 419 3.54 -33.21 20.06
C VAL A 419 4.37 -32.78 21.26
N TYR A 420 5.25 -31.81 21.03
CA TYR A 420 6.06 -31.16 22.04
C TYR A 420 5.90 -29.65 21.93
N PHE A 421 6.27 -28.94 22.99
CA PHE A 421 6.26 -27.50 23.05
C PHE A 421 7.66 -27.01 23.39
N TYR A 422 8.11 -25.92 22.78
CA TYR A 422 9.31 -25.23 23.21
C TYR A 422 8.97 -23.79 23.55
N GLN A 423 9.59 -23.30 24.62
CA GLN A 423 9.29 -22.02 25.22
C GLN A 423 10.58 -21.23 25.39
N MET A 424 10.52 -19.95 25.05
CA MET A 424 11.59 -19.00 25.29
C MET A 424 11.15 -18.02 26.39
N GLU A 425 12.04 -17.78 27.34
CA GLU A 425 11.94 -16.76 28.38
C GLU A 425 13.14 -15.81 28.27
N ALA A 426 12.88 -14.50 28.24
CA ALA A 426 13.91 -13.46 28.26
C ALA A 426 13.35 -12.20 28.92
N LYS A 427 13.81 -11.89 30.15
CA LYS A 427 13.22 -10.83 30.99
C LYS A 427 11.70 -11.04 31.13
N ASP A 428 10.89 -10.06 30.75
CA ASP A 428 9.42 -10.11 30.81
C ASP A 428 8.79 -10.79 29.58
N PHE A 429 9.60 -11.27 28.62
CA PHE A 429 9.11 -11.95 27.42
C PHE A 429 9.05 -13.46 27.62
N LYS A 430 7.88 -14.03 27.36
CA LYS A 430 7.63 -15.47 27.40
C LYS A 430 6.77 -15.90 26.22
N VAL A 431 7.28 -16.77 25.36
CA VAL A 431 6.56 -17.25 24.17
C VAL A 431 6.74 -18.76 24.02
N THR A 432 5.67 -19.44 23.62
CA THR A 432 5.65 -20.90 23.43
C THR A 432 5.25 -21.25 22.01
N LYS A 433 5.90 -22.25 21.42
CA LYS A 433 5.61 -22.78 20.09
C LYS A 433 5.49 -24.30 20.14
N LYS A 434 4.73 -24.86 19.21
CA LYS A 434 4.45 -26.30 19.11
C LYS A 434 5.34 -26.93 18.04
N MET A 435 5.86 -28.13 18.30
CA MET A 435 6.61 -28.93 17.33
C MET A 435 6.13 -30.39 17.33
N LEU A 436 6.34 -31.09 16.22
CA LEU A 436 5.92 -32.48 16.01
C LEU A 436 7.13 -33.35 15.65
N ILE A 437 7.40 -34.36 16.46
CA ILE A 437 8.45 -35.36 16.22
C ILE A 437 7.82 -36.55 15.49
N LEU A 438 8.43 -36.96 14.38
CA LEU A 438 8.11 -38.20 13.68
C LEU A 438 9.32 -39.14 13.75
N LYS A 439 9.10 -40.42 14.05
CA LYS A 439 10.11 -41.47 13.94
C LYS A 439 9.83 -42.36 12.74
#